data_AF-A0A8H6FJT3-F1
#
_entry.id   AF-A0A8H6FJT3-F1
#
_cell.length_a   1.000
_cell.length_b   1.000
_cell.length_c   1.000
_cell.angle_alpha   90.00
_cell.angle_beta   90.00
_cell.angle_gamma   90.00
#
_symmetry.space_group_name_H-M   'P 1'
#
loop_
_entity.id
_entity.type
_entity.pdbx_description
1 polymer ?
#
loop_
_entity_poly.entity_id
_entity_poly.type
_entity_poly.pdbx_seq_one_letter_code
_entity_poly.pdbx_strand_id
1 'polypeptide(L)'
;MRLSNVLSTTAAVLHLIGKAQAKAVFAHYMVGTVDKDHAQQDIDNAISVGLDGFALNIGDPTESYVGATLEYLYDYASGTGFKLFVSMDVSESGAACNAGRSCCNGPNDYSSIFSQFLSNEASYLGPNGLPMISTYSSGGVEPDAWHSWKVSLDFQMYFVPMFDDTDGYYDSTSGWWSTWGNLVDGVFSWEAAWPTVADGSSTDVGSLSPDMPVINSASASQKSYMIALSTLQYKDAVRHARNRDCELLLTDTKQYGTNLYRPGGLNLPIRMNNILGIASQLDFVEIITWNDGPESHYIGNVWSESSDSSVMYSSPQAAFPHAAWQPLVTSFIEAYKAGGTMAPPSGATAVGSMWYKTILQDASCSGATPPSGWSTGTDSLTWAIVLPSGSSGMKACLTSNGSVISTVSVNPGLNFGSPTGVQAGAQMLQLLDSAGNVVMTATGGSWSECGRWQRKLQQLN
;
A
#
# COMPACT_ATOMS: atom_id res chain seq x y z
N MET A 1 69.53 35.47 14.82
CA MET A 1 68.50 35.33 15.86
C MET A 1 67.47 36.44 15.67
N ARG A 2 66.35 36.16 14.99
CA ARG A 2 65.06 36.87 15.09
C ARG A 2 64.03 36.13 14.25
N LEU A 3 62.81 36.12 14.79
CA LEU A 3 61.67 35.29 14.44
C LEU A 3 61.18 35.49 13.00
N SER A 4 60.65 34.41 12.42
CA SER A 4 59.77 34.45 11.25
C SER A 4 58.46 33.76 11.61
N ASN A 5 57.38 34.52 11.51
CA ASN A 5 56.00 34.05 11.55
C ASN A 5 55.70 33.22 10.30
N VAL A 6 55.05 32.06 10.45
CA VAL A 6 54.09 31.55 9.46
C VAL A 6 52.93 30.90 10.21
N LEU A 7 51.75 31.51 10.06
CA LEU A 7 50.45 30.92 10.41
C LEU A 7 50.25 29.63 9.59
N SER A 8 49.85 28.55 10.25
CA SER A 8 49.24 27.39 9.57
C SER A 8 47.78 27.32 9.95
N THR A 9 46.92 27.80 9.05
CA THR A 9 45.47 27.59 9.04
C THR A 9 45.17 26.16 8.64
N THR A 10 44.85 25.29 9.59
CA THR A 10 44.22 23.99 9.30
C THR A 10 42.72 24.20 9.23
N ALA A 11 42.19 24.33 8.02
CA ALA A 11 40.76 24.26 7.78
C ALA A 11 40.29 22.82 8.04
N ALA A 12 39.45 22.63 9.06
CA ALA A 12 38.71 21.40 9.25
C ALA A 12 37.68 21.29 8.12
N VAL A 13 37.99 20.47 7.12
CA VAL A 13 36.98 19.99 6.17
C VAL A 13 36.09 19.02 6.95
N LEU A 14 35.02 19.57 7.54
CA LEU A 14 33.91 18.78 8.04
C LEU A 14 33.33 18.06 6.82
N HIS A 15 33.68 16.79 6.66
CA HIS A 15 33.01 15.88 5.75
C HIS A 15 31.55 15.78 6.21
N LEU A 16 30.70 16.65 5.66
CA LEU A 16 29.27 16.39 5.49
C LEU A 16 29.15 15.23 4.50
N ILE A 17 29.50 14.03 4.97
CA ILE A 17 28.91 12.82 4.42
C ILE A 17 27.48 12.91 4.91
N GLY A 18 26.62 13.56 4.11
CA GLY A 18 25.20 13.31 4.21
C GLY A 18 25.06 11.80 4.13
N LYS A 19 24.66 11.16 5.24
CA LYS A 19 24.20 9.78 5.17
C LYS A 19 23.10 9.82 4.13
N ALA A 20 23.36 9.25 2.95
CA ALA A 20 22.30 8.99 2.00
C ALA A 20 21.27 8.18 2.79
N GLN A 21 20.13 8.80 3.09
CA GLN A 21 19.07 8.13 3.80
C GLN A 21 18.62 6.99 2.89
N ALA A 22 18.80 5.76 3.34
CA ALA A 22 18.42 4.59 2.56
C ALA A 22 16.90 4.63 2.44
N LYS A 23 16.41 4.94 1.24
CA LYS A 23 14.99 4.90 0.91
C LYS A 23 14.57 3.44 0.85
N ALA A 24 13.52 3.08 1.58
CA ALA A 24 12.94 1.76 1.51
C ALA A 24 11.47 1.83 1.06
N VAL A 25 11.05 0.81 0.31
CA VAL A 25 9.67 0.62 -0.12
C VAL A 25 9.19 -0.75 0.34
N PHE A 26 8.14 -0.75 1.13
CA PHE A 26 7.52 -1.95 1.68
C PHE A 26 6.16 -2.18 1.05
N ALA A 27 5.61 -3.38 1.22
CA ALA A 27 4.19 -3.61 1.02
C ALA A 27 3.54 -4.14 2.30
N HIS A 28 2.34 -3.67 2.59
CA HIS A 28 1.54 -4.19 3.69
C HIS A 28 1.07 -5.61 3.35
N TYR A 29 1.33 -6.57 4.24
CA TYR A 29 1.05 -7.98 4.03
C TYR A 29 0.12 -8.47 5.15
N MET A 30 -1.08 -8.88 4.78
CA MET A 30 -2.05 -9.50 5.68
C MET A 30 -1.57 -10.91 6.04
N VAL A 31 -1.18 -11.12 7.30
CA VAL A 31 -0.78 -12.43 7.79
C VAL A 31 -2.04 -13.29 7.97
N GLY A 32 -2.15 -14.31 7.10
CA GLY A 32 -3.16 -15.36 7.15
C GLY A 32 -2.52 -16.72 6.97
N THR A 33 -3.36 -17.76 6.88
CA THR A 33 -2.92 -19.09 6.46
C THR A 33 -2.31 -19.03 5.06
N VAL A 34 -1.11 -19.56 4.91
CA VAL A 34 -0.41 -19.68 3.63
C VAL A 34 0.46 -20.93 3.66
N ASP A 35 0.58 -21.60 2.52
CA ASP A 35 1.54 -22.69 2.38
C ASP A 35 2.97 -22.16 2.26
N LYS A 36 3.95 -22.97 2.68
CA LYS A 36 5.37 -22.58 2.62
C LYS A 36 5.79 -22.13 1.23
N ASP A 37 5.44 -22.88 0.19
CA ASP A 37 5.82 -22.57 -1.20
C ASP A 37 5.19 -21.25 -1.69
N HIS A 38 3.97 -20.94 -1.26
CA HIS A 38 3.30 -19.70 -1.58
C HIS A 38 3.88 -18.49 -0.83
N ALA A 39 4.30 -18.67 0.43
CA ALA A 39 5.05 -17.65 1.17
C ALA A 39 6.39 -17.32 0.48
N GLN A 40 7.09 -18.34 -0.05
CA GLN A 40 8.30 -18.14 -0.86
C GLN A 40 7.99 -17.39 -2.15
N GLN A 41 6.92 -17.80 -2.85
CA GLN A 41 6.50 -17.17 -4.09
C GLN A 41 6.09 -15.70 -3.89
N ASP A 42 5.48 -15.36 -2.76
CA ASP A 42 5.17 -13.97 -2.42
C ASP A 42 6.43 -13.12 -2.25
N ILE A 43 7.46 -13.64 -1.56
CA ILE A 43 8.74 -12.95 -1.41
C ILE A 43 9.45 -12.80 -2.77
N ASP A 44 9.52 -13.86 -3.56
CA ASP A 44 10.16 -13.80 -4.89
C ASP A 44 9.47 -12.79 -5.81
N ASN A 45 8.14 -12.81 -5.84
CA ASN A 45 7.37 -11.86 -6.62
C ASN A 45 7.57 -10.43 -6.10
N ALA A 46 7.59 -10.21 -4.78
CA ALA A 46 7.82 -8.90 -4.19
C ALA A 46 9.22 -8.35 -4.51
N ILE A 47 10.26 -9.19 -4.44
CA ILE A 47 11.62 -8.86 -4.88
C ILE A 47 11.61 -8.45 -6.36
N SER A 48 10.87 -9.18 -7.21
CA SER A 48 10.79 -8.87 -8.66
C SER A 48 10.13 -7.52 -8.96
N VAL A 49 9.23 -7.06 -8.09
CA VAL A 49 8.61 -5.71 -8.13
C VAL A 49 9.57 -4.62 -7.61
N GLY A 50 10.64 -5.01 -6.93
CA GLY A 50 11.64 -4.11 -6.34
C GLY A 50 11.37 -3.71 -4.88
N LEU A 51 10.41 -4.36 -4.22
CA LEU A 51 10.12 -4.13 -2.80
C LEU A 51 11.32 -4.53 -1.93
N ASP A 52 11.58 -3.75 -0.87
CA ASP A 52 12.61 -4.07 0.11
C ASP A 52 12.09 -4.99 1.22
N GLY A 53 10.77 -5.06 1.41
CA GLY A 53 10.20 -5.88 2.45
C GLY A 53 8.68 -5.85 2.60
N PHE A 54 8.19 -6.60 3.58
CA PHE A 54 6.79 -6.60 4.01
C PHE A 54 6.60 -6.00 5.41
N ALA A 55 5.54 -5.21 5.55
CA ALA A 55 4.93 -4.85 6.83
C ALA A 55 3.88 -5.91 7.17
N LEU A 56 4.20 -6.82 8.09
CA LEU A 56 3.40 -8.00 8.42
C LEU A 56 2.26 -7.61 9.36
N ASN A 57 1.07 -7.37 8.81
CA ASN A 57 -0.14 -7.08 9.57
C ASN A 57 -0.66 -8.35 10.25
N ILE A 58 -0.73 -8.31 11.57
CA ILE A 58 -1.17 -9.44 12.39
C ILE A 58 -2.35 -8.96 13.22
N GLY A 59 -3.54 -9.51 12.95
CA GLY A 59 -4.78 -9.22 13.67
C GLY A 59 -4.89 -9.92 15.02
N ASP A 60 -4.75 -11.25 15.03
CA ASP A 60 -4.74 -12.04 16.27
C ASP A 60 -3.42 -12.82 16.38
N PRO A 61 -2.49 -12.38 17.23
CA PRO A 61 -1.17 -13.03 17.36
C PRO A 61 -1.23 -14.43 18.00
N THR A 62 -2.39 -14.84 18.53
CA THR A 62 -2.57 -16.14 19.19
C THR A 62 -2.99 -17.26 18.23
N GLU A 63 -3.37 -16.91 16.99
CA GLU A 63 -3.78 -17.88 15.99
C GLU A 63 -2.62 -18.78 15.57
N SER A 64 -2.90 -20.09 15.48
CA SER A 64 -1.87 -21.10 15.20
C SER A 64 -1.17 -20.91 13.85
N TYR A 65 -1.87 -20.35 12.85
CA TYR A 65 -1.30 -20.07 11.54
C TYR A 65 -0.28 -18.93 11.58
N VAL A 66 -0.35 -18.00 12.54
CA VAL A 66 0.54 -16.84 12.59
C VAL A 66 1.98 -17.29 12.78
N GLY A 67 2.24 -18.16 13.76
CA GLY A 67 3.59 -18.70 13.99
C GLY A 67 4.16 -19.39 12.75
N ALA A 68 3.38 -20.27 12.10
CA ALA A 68 3.80 -20.98 10.90
C ALA A 68 4.08 -20.03 9.73
N THR A 69 3.18 -19.08 9.45
CA THR A 69 3.36 -18.10 8.38
C THR A 69 4.60 -17.23 8.61
N LEU A 70 4.82 -16.78 9.85
CA LEU A 70 6.03 -16.02 10.20
C LEU A 70 7.30 -16.86 10.02
N GLU A 71 7.32 -18.12 10.47
CA GLU A 71 8.45 -19.02 10.23
C GLU A 71 8.75 -19.16 8.74
N TYR A 72 7.74 -19.42 7.89
CA TYR A 72 7.95 -19.55 6.45
C TYR A 72 8.51 -18.28 5.81
N LEU A 73 7.99 -17.10 6.18
CA LEU A 73 8.43 -15.82 5.63
C LEU A 73 9.84 -15.45 6.11
N TYR A 74 10.12 -15.52 7.42
CA TYR A 74 11.43 -15.16 7.98
C TYR A 74 12.54 -16.13 7.54
N ASP A 75 12.24 -17.43 7.48
CA ASP A 75 13.22 -18.44 7.02
C ASP A 75 13.60 -18.22 5.55
N TYR A 76 12.64 -17.87 4.70
CA TYR A 76 12.93 -17.64 3.28
C TYR A 76 13.52 -16.26 3.00
N ALA A 77 13.08 -15.23 3.72
CA ALA A 77 13.66 -13.89 3.60
C ALA A 77 15.14 -13.87 4.04
N SER A 78 15.52 -14.72 5.00
CA SER A 78 16.90 -14.95 5.39
C SER A 78 17.73 -15.41 4.17
N GLY A 79 18.81 -14.70 3.85
CA GLY A 79 19.64 -14.96 2.68
C GLY A 79 19.17 -14.38 1.33
N THR A 80 17.98 -13.77 1.21
CA THR A 80 17.56 -13.08 -0.04
C THR A 80 17.84 -11.59 -0.03
N GLY A 81 18.01 -11.01 1.16
CA GLY A 81 18.12 -9.56 1.37
C GLY A 81 16.76 -8.86 1.53
N PHE A 82 15.65 -9.55 1.27
CA PHE A 82 14.30 -9.08 1.55
C PHE A 82 14.06 -8.95 3.05
N LYS A 83 13.32 -7.93 3.47
CA LYS A 83 13.13 -7.59 4.87
C LYS A 83 11.69 -7.72 5.34
N LEU A 84 11.51 -7.88 6.63
CA LEU A 84 10.22 -8.04 7.27
C LEU A 84 10.17 -7.18 8.53
N PHE A 85 9.02 -6.63 8.85
CA PHE A 85 8.76 -6.08 10.17
C PHE A 85 7.31 -6.31 10.58
N VAL A 86 7.07 -6.35 11.89
CA VAL A 86 5.73 -6.58 12.43
C VAL A 86 4.93 -5.28 12.40
N SER A 87 3.72 -5.34 11.85
CA SER A 87 2.67 -4.33 11.96
C SER A 87 1.58 -4.87 12.87
N MET A 88 1.51 -4.38 14.11
CA MET A 88 0.49 -4.84 15.06
C MET A 88 -0.88 -4.25 14.72
N ASP A 89 -1.89 -5.10 14.50
CA ASP A 89 -3.28 -4.64 14.45
C ASP A 89 -3.91 -4.78 15.83
N VAL A 90 -3.58 -3.81 16.68
CA VAL A 90 -4.08 -3.74 18.06
C VAL A 90 -5.58 -3.47 18.15
N SER A 91 -6.20 -2.92 17.08
CA SER A 91 -7.65 -2.80 16.98
C SER A 91 -8.30 -4.17 16.84
N GLU A 92 -7.84 -5.00 15.90
CA GLU A 92 -8.41 -6.34 15.69
C GLU A 92 -8.08 -7.27 16.86
N SER A 93 -6.86 -7.24 17.41
CA SER A 93 -6.52 -8.09 18.56
C SER A 93 -7.39 -7.78 19.78
N GLY A 94 -7.64 -6.49 20.05
CA GLY A 94 -8.58 -6.05 21.08
C GLY A 94 -10.03 -6.46 20.79
N ALA A 95 -10.47 -6.42 19.53
CA ALA A 95 -11.80 -6.87 19.12
C ALA A 95 -11.98 -8.39 19.28
N ALA A 96 -10.96 -9.19 18.94
CA ALA A 96 -10.93 -10.63 19.17
C ALA A 96 -11.13 -10.96 20.66
N CYS A 97 -10.64 -10.08 21.54
CA CYS A 97 -10.84 -10.20 22.97
C CYS A 97 -12.30 -10.05 23.42
N ASN A 98 -13.03 -9.10 22.83
CA ASN A 98 -14.48 -8.95 23.05
C ASN A 98 -15.29 -10.17 22.57
N ALA A 99 -14.70 -11.04 21.73
CA ALA A 99 -15.27 -12.31 21.32
C ALA A 99 -14.97 -13.48 22.28
N GLY A 100 -14.37 -13.21 23.46
CA GLY A 100 -14.12 -14.21 24.51
C GLY A 100 -12.72 -14.83 24.47
N ARG A 101 -11.77 -14.24 23.73
CA ARG A 101 -10.36 -14.66 23.72
C ARG A 101 -9.56 -13.96 24.82
N SER A 102 -8.34 -14.43 25.07
CA SER A 102 -7.46 -13.93 26.15
C SER A 102 -6.49 -12.80 25.73
N CYS A 103 -6.54 -12.34 24.48
CA CYS A 103 -5.66 -11.31 23.90
C CYS A 103 -6.21 -9.87 24.12
N CYS A 104 -6.17 -9.38 25.37
CA CYS A 104 -6.73 -8.07 25.75
C CYS A 104 -5.65 -7.07 26.19
N ASN A 105 -4.37 -7.35 25.95
CA ASN A 105 -3.27 -6.60 26.54
C ASN A 105 -2.64 -5.58 25.58
N GLY A 106 -3.33 -5.30 24.47
CA GLY A 106 -2.90 -4.40 23.42
C GLY A 106 -1.57 -4.86 22.82
N PRO A 107 -0.54 -4.00 22.73
CA PRO A 107 0.73 -4.38 22.14
C PRO A 107 1.49 -5.49 22.91
N ASN A 108 1.13 -5.77 24.17
CA ASN A 108 1.75 -6.85 24.94
C ASN A 108 1.38 -8.26 24.43
N ASP A 109 0.27 -8.39 23.70
CA ASP A 109 -0.16 -9.67 23.12
C ASP A 109 0.81 -10.19 22.04
N TYR A 110 1.71 -9.34 21.54
CA TYR A 110 2.71 -9.65 20.52
C TYR A 110 4.08 -10.04 21.09
N SER A 111 4.23 -10.11 22.42
CA SER A 111 5.51 -10.35 23.10
C SER A 111 6.21 -11.65 22.67
N SER A 112 5.48 -12.74 22.40
CA SER A 112 6.04 -13.99 21.90
C SER A 112 6.66 -13.83 20.51
N ILE A 113 5.94 -13.17 19.60
CA ILE A 113 6.40 -12.85 18.25
C ILE A 113 7.70 -12.04 18.33
N PHE A 114 7.74 -11.05 19.21
CA PHE A 114 8.93 -10.23 19.38
C PHE A 114 10.12 -11.03 19.92
N SER A 115 9.89 -11.89 20.91
CA SER A 115 10.95 -12.75 21.44
C SER A 115 11.55 -13.71 20.40
N GLN A 116 10.75 -14.12 19.41
CA GLN A 116 11.14 -15.10 18.40
C GLN A 116 11.75 -14.46 17.14
N PHE A 117 11.16 -13.37 16.63
CA PHE A 117 11.46 -12.90 15.27
C PHE A 117 12.21 -11.57 15.20
N LEU A 118 12.19 -10.70 16.23
CA LEU A 118 12.79 -9.36 16.11
C LEU A 118 14.31 -9.37 15.87
N SER A 119 14.99 -10.41 16.34
CA SER A 119 16.44 -10.55 16.20
C SER A 119 16.86 -11.31 14.94
N ASN A 120 15.89 -11.72 14.10
CA ASN A 120 16.16 -12.42 12.86
C ASN A 120 16.87 -11.47 11.86
N GLU A 121 17.79 -11.99 11.05
CA GLU A 121 18.52 -11.18 10.06
C GLU A 121 17.64 -10.56 8.97
N ALA A 122 16.47 -11.16 8.72
CA ALA A 122 15.45 -10.64 7.81
C ALA A 122 14.65 -9.50 8.43
N SER A 123 14.77 -9.20 9.73
CA SER A 123 14.13 -8.01 10.30
C SER A 123 14.67 -6.74 9.66
N TYR A 124 13.78 -5.85 9.22
CA TYR A 124 14.19 -4.53 8.76
C TYR A 124 14.72 -3.72 9.94
N LEU A 125 15.91 -3.13 9.79
CA LEU A 125 16.51 -2.27 10.81
C LEU A 125 16.29 -0.81 10.43
N GLY A 126 15.74 -0.03 11.36
CA GLY A 126 15.58 1.41 11.18
C GLY A 126 16.93 2.16 11.16
N PRO A 127 16.92 3.49 10.91
CA PRO A 127 18.12 4.33 10.90
C PRO A 127 18.95 4.30 12.21
N ASN A 128 18.34 3.92 13.34
CA ASN A 128 19.02 3.73 14.62
C ASN A 128 19.68 2.34 14.77
N GLY A 129 19.53 1.45 13.78
CA GLY A 129 20.04 0.08 13.79
C GLY A 129 19.18 -0.92 14.56
N LEU A 130 17.99 -0.53 15.04
CA LEU A 130 17.09 -1.40 15.79
C LEU A 130 15.96 -1.96 14.89
N PRO A 131 15.39 -3.13 15.22
CA PRO A 131 14.28 -3.72 14.47
C PRO A 131 13.10 -2.76 14.38
N MET A 132 12.60 -2.58 13.17
CA MET A 132 11.43 -1.76 12.92
C MET A 132 10.16 -2.47 13.39
N ILE A 133 9.24 -1.71 13.96
CA ILE A 133 7.88 -2.14 14.33
C ILE A 133 6.91 -1.04 13.92
N SER A 134 5.77 -1.42 13.35
CA SER A 134 4.66 -0.51 13.05
C SER A 134 3.35 -1.02 13.66
N THR A 135 2.27 -0.30 13.38
CA THR A 135 0.90 -0.67 13.77
C THR A 135 -0.07 -0.39 12.62
N TYR A 136 -1.23 -1.03 12.64
CA TYR A 136 -2.37 -0.64 11.79
C TYR A 136 -3.19 0.51 12.40
N SER A 137 -3.15 0.68 13.71
CA SER A 137 -3.88 1.76 14.42
C SER A 137 -3.27 2.01 15.80
N SER A 138 -3.80 3.01 16.52
CA SER A 138 -3.55 3.16 17.96
C SER A 138 -4.26 2.10 18.81
N GLY A 139 -5.31 1.47 18.28
CA GLY A 139 -6.19 0.55 19.00
C GLY A 139 -6.93 1.18 20.17
N GLY A 140 -6.95 2.52 20.27
CA GLY A 140 -7.42 3.23 21.47
C GLY A 140 -6.53 3.02 22.70
N VAL A 141 -5.30 2.53 22.52
CA VAL A 141 -4.35 2.31 23.61
C VAL A 141 -3.73 3.66 24.00
N GLU A 142 -3.83 4.00 25.29
CA GLU A 142 -3.36 5.27 25.83
C GLU A 142 -1.82 5.41 25.78
N PRO A 143 -1.28 6.65 25.69
CA PRO A 143 0.16 6.91 25.62
C PRO A 143 1.00 6.24 26.72
N ASP A 144 0.52 6.21 27.96
CA ASP A 144 1.23 5.61 29.09
C ASP A 144 1.34 4.07 28.96
N ALA A 145 0.34 3.44 28.35
CA ALA A 145 0.37 2.00 28.08
C ALA A 145 1.36 1.67 26.96
N TRP A 146 1.40 2.48 25.89
CA TRP A 146 2.44 2.40 24.87
C TRP A 146 3.84 2.60 25.45
N HIS A 147 4.02 3.61 26.31
CA HIS A 147 5.28 3.83 26.99
C HIS A 147 5.71 2.60 27.82
N SER A 148 4.79 2.07 28.63
CA SER A 148 5.03 0.89 29.46
C SER A 148 5.41 -0.34 28.63
N TRP A 149 4.78 -0.52 27.47
CA TRP A 149 5.14 -1.56 26.51
C TRP A 149 6.54 -1.34 25.92
N LYS A 150 6.90 -0.12 25.51
CA LYS A 150 8.27 0.15 25.04
C LYS A 150 9.32 -0.10 26.13
N VAL A 151 9.00 0.21 27.39
CA VAL A 151 9.85 -0.10 28.56
C VAL A 151 10.03 -1.62 28.71
N SER A 152 8.98 -2.42 28.53
CA SER A 152 9.08 -3.88 28.66
C SER A 152 9.99 -4.54 27.62
N LEU A 153 10.21 -3.84 26.49
CA LEU A 153 11.13 -4.22 25.42
C LEU A 153 12.48 -3.47 25.48
N ASP A 154 12.78 -2.80 26.60
CA ASP A 154 14.00 -1.99 26.80
C ASP A 154 14.29 -1.01 25.64
N PHE A 155 13.22 -0.48 25.04
CA PHE A 155 13.28 0.41 23.88
C PHE A 155 14.09 -0.14 22.69
N GLN A 156 14.22 -1.48 22.55
CA GLN A 156 14.99 -2.14 21.49
C GLN A 156 14.22 -2.20 20.16
N MET A 157 13.77 -1.05 19.66
CA MET A 157 13.01 -0.96 18.40
C MET A 157 13.19 0.39 17.70
N TYR A 158 12.79 0.42 16.43
CA TYR A 158 12.52 1.62 15.67
C TYR A 158 11.01 1.69 15.38
N PHE A 159 10.28 2.52 16.11
CA PHE A 159 8.81 2.48 16.13
C PHE A 159 8.19 3.51 15.19
N VAL A 160 7.46 3.03 14.17
CA VAL A 160 6.79 3.86 13.15
C VAL A 160 5.31 3.48 13.09
N PRO A 161 4.50 3.86 14.09
CA PRO A 161 3.09 3.47 14.15
C PRO A 161 2.22 4.23 13.14
N MET A 162 1.09 3.61 12.82
CA MET A 162 -0.08 4.27 12.24
C MET A 162 -0.98 4.72 13.39
N PHE A 163 -0.90 5.99 13.75
CA PHE A 163 -1.78 6.62 14.77
C PHE A 163 -2.67 7.69 14.12
N ASP A 164 -3.01 7.51 12.85
CA ASP A 164 -3.78 8.49 12.09
C ASP A 164 -5.25 8.57 12.53
N ASP A 165 -5.68 7.62 13.37
CA ASP A 165 -6.95 7.56 14.07
C ASP A 165 -7.02 8.47 15.32
N THR A 166 -5.90 9.03 15.76
CA THR A 166 -5.82 9.85 16.98
C THR A 166 -6.10 11.33 16.73
N ASP A 167 -6.77 11.98 17.69
CA ASP A 167 -7.13 13.40 17.61
C ASP A 167 -5.90 14.30 17.44
N GLY A 168 -5.93 15.14 16.41
CA GLY A 168 -4.88 16.12 16.13
C GLY A 168 -3.68 15.59 15.34
N TYR A 169 -3.70 14.34 14.87
CA TYR A 169 -2.66 13.75 14.02
C TYR A 169 -2.50 14.50 12.69
N TYR A 170 -3.57 14.54 11.88
CA TYR A 170 -3.55 15.17 10.55
C TYR A 170 -3.34 16.68 10.59
N ASP A 171 -3.83 17.35 11.64
CA ASP A 171 -3.55 18.78 11.88
C ASP A 171 -2.14 19.01 12.45
N SER A 172 -1.44 17.94 12.84
CA SER A 172 -0.11 17.96 13.44
C SER A 172 -0.01 18.95 14.61
N THR A 173 -1.03 18.94 15.47
CA THR A 173 -1.11 19.91 16.58
C THR A 173 0.09 19.77 17.52
N SER A 174 0.50 20.86 18.16
CA SER A 174 1.56 20.82 19.17
C SER A 174 1.21 19.89 20.34
N GLY A 175 -0.09 19.77 20.67
CA GLY A 175 -0.60 18.82 21.66
C GLY A 175 -0.33 17.37 21.27
N TRP A 176 -0.59 17.01 20.00
CA TRP A 176 -0.31 15.66 19.50
C TRP A 176 1.18 15.31 19.64
N TRP A 177 2.07 16.18 19.16
CA TRP A 177 3.52 15.95 19.25
C TRP A 177 4.05 15.94 20.68
N SER A 178 3.47 16.73 21.58
CA SER A 178 3.82 16.68 23.01
C SER A 178 3.44 15.35 23.67
N THR A 179 2.34 14.74 23.23
CA THR A 179 1.85 13.46 23.77
C THR A 179 2.57 12.26 23.18
N TRP A 180 2.71 12.23 21.84
CA TRP A 180 3.13 11.05 21.10
C TRP A 180 4.57 11.11 20.59
N GLY A 181 5.14 12.31 20.40
CA GLY A 181 6.42 12.50 19.71
C GLY A 181 7.61 11.81 20.36
N ASN A 182 7.60 11.63 21.69
CA ASN A 182 8.63 10.89 22.42
C ASN A 182 8.43 9.36 22.37
N LEU A 183 7.24 8.89 22.00
CA LEU A 183 6.94 7.46 21.88
C LEU A 183 7.33 6.90 20.53
N VAL A 184 7.51 7.74 19.51
CA VAL A 184 7.71 7.30 18.12
C VAL A 184 9.07 7.71 17.56
N ASP A 185 9.58 6.92 16.62
CA ASP A 185 10.79 7.24 15.84
C ASP A 185 10.45 7.71 14.42
N GLY A 186 9.25 7.38 13.96
CA GLY A 186 8.60 7.92 12.77
C GLY A 186 7.09 7.79 12.87
N VAL A 187 6.35 8.21 11.85
CA VAL A 187 4.89 8.01 11.77
C VAL A 187 4.48 7.55 10.38
N PHE A 188 3.34 6.86 10.31
CA PHE A 188 2.72 6.33 9.09
C PHE A 188 1.26 6.82 8.96
N SER A 189 0.87 7.28 7.77
CA SER A 189 -0.52 7.66 7.48
C SER A 189 -1.15 6.69 6.48
N TRP A 190 -2.16 5.94 6.90
CA TRP A 190 -2.85 4.96 6.07
C TRP A 190 -4.00 5.61 5.30
N GLU A 191 -4.90 6.31 5.99
CA GLU A 191 -6.13 6.85 5.40
C GLU A 191 -5.87 7.95 4.35
N ALA A 192 -4.72 8.64 4.44
CA ALA A 192 -4.26 9.61 3.46
C ALA A 192 -3.96 9.00 2.07
N ALA A 193 -3.86 7.68 1.94
CA ALA A 193 -3.58 7.02 0.66
C ALA A 193 -4.68 7.22 -0.39
N TRP A 194 -5.88 7.59 0.04
CA TRP A 194 -7.05 7.71 -0.83
C TRP A 194 -7.80 9.03 -0.60
N PRO A 195 -8.63 9.41 -1.58
CA PRO A 195 -9.67 10.41 -1.36
C PRO A 195 -10.55 10.10 -0.16
N THR A 196 -10.98 11.15 0.53
CA THR A 196 -11.96 11.01 1.61
C THR A 196 -13.25 10.34 1.13
N VAL A 197 -13.92 9.61 2.03
CA VAL A 197 -15.16 8.86 1.74
C VAL A 197 -16.38 9.79 1.52
N ALA A 198 -16.21 11.12 1.51
CA ALA A 198 -17.31 12.07 1.41
C ALA A 198 -18.02 11.99 0.05
N ASP A 199 -19.33 11.67 0.08
CA ASP A 199 -20.47 11.96 -0.83
C ASP A 199 -20.28 12.28 -2.34
N GLY A 200 -19.10 12.07 -2.91
CA GLY A 200 -18.75 12.26 -4.32
C GLY A 200 -18.10 13.57 -4.67
N SER A 201 -17.71 14.36 -3.68
CA SER A 201 -17.11 15.67 -3.88
C SER A 201 -15.58 15.71 -3.79
N SER A 202 -14.93 14.58 -3.50
CA SER A 202 -13.49 14.53 -3.22
C SER A 202 -12.65 14.95 -4.45
N THR A 203 -12.09 16.17 -4.39
CA THR A 203 -11.22 16.76 -5.42
C THR A 203 -9.73 16.43 -5.22
N ASP A 204 -9.44 15.53 -4.28
CA ASP A 204 -8.12 15.22 -3.73
C ASP A 204 -7.54 13.90 -4.25
N VAL A 205 -7.98 13.41 -5.42
CA VAL A 205 -7.46 12.19 -6.06
C VAL A 205 -5.93 12.26 -6.18
N GLY A 206 -5.24 11.36 -5.49
CA GLY A 206 -3.79 11.28 -5.41
C GLY A 206 -3.10 12.47 -4.74
N SER A 207 -3.84 13.33 -4.04
CA SER A 207 -3.31 14.48 -3.31
C SER A 207 -2.42 14.04 -2.15
N LEU A 208 -1.43 14.87 -1.81
CA LEU A 208 -0.61 14.74 -0.60
C LEU A 208 -1.01 15.75 0.49
N SER A 209 -2.05 16.55 0.27
CA SER A 209 -2.46 17.59 1.22
C SER A 209 -2.70 17.06 2.64
N PRO A 210 -3.31 15.87 2.85
CA PRO A 210 -3.45 15.30 4.19
C PRO A 210 -2.11 14.88 4.82
N ASP A 211 -1.14 14.45 4.01
CA ASP A 211 0.18 14.02 4.49
C ASP A 211 1.07 15.21 4.88
N MET A 212 0.96 16.35 4.18
CA MET A 212 1.94 17.44 4.29
C MET A 212 2.12 18.04 5.70
N PRO A 213 1.09 18.31 6.51
CA PRO A 213 1.28 18.80 7.87
C PRO A 213 2.11 17.82 8.72
N VAL A 214 1.85 16.52 8.54
CA VAL A 214 2.51 15.43 9.27
C VAL A 214 3.96 15.28 8.82
N ILE A 215 4.21 15.27 7.50
CA ILE A 215 5.56 15.25 6.91
C ILE A 215 6.42 16.38 7.46
N ASN A 216 5.88 17.61 7.43
CA ASN A 216 6.61 18.79 7.88
C ASN A 216 6.95 18.72 9.37
N SER A 217 6.00 18.26 10.19
CA SER A 217 6.18 18.19 11.65
C SER A 217 7.07 17.03 12.08
N ALA A 218 7.00 15.89 11.38
CA ALA A 218 7.93 14.78 11.57
C ALA A 218 9.37 15.21 11.26
N SER A 219 9.58 15.86 10.11
CA SER A 219 10.88 16.42 9.73
C SER A 219 11.40 17.43 10.77
N ALA A 220 10.56 18.38 11.20
CA ALA A 220 10.92 19.35 12.24
C ALA A 220 11.26 18.69 13.60
N SER A 221 10.68 17.53 13.88
CA SER A 221 10.91 16.74 15.09
C SER A 221 12.01 15.68 14.91
N GLN A 222 12.71 15.67 13.78
CA GLN A 222 13.73 14.68 13.41
C GLN A 222 13.22 13.23 13.47
N LYS A 223 11.97 13.04 13.07
CA LYS A 223 11.27 11.75 12.97
C LYS A 223 11.10 11.37 11.51
N SER A 224 11.05 10.07 11.25
CA SER A 224 10.76 9.60 9.90
C SER A 224 9.29 9.70 9.53
N TYR A 225 9.03 9.75 8.24
CA TYR A 225 7.70 9.63 7.69
C TYR A 225 7.64 8.48 6.69
N MET A 226 6.68 7.58 6.92
CA MET A 226 6.31 6.55 5.97
C MET A 226 5.04 6.99 5.25
N ILE A 227 5.14 7.17 3.93
CA ILE A 227 3.99 7.57 3.13
C ILE A 227 3.28 6.33 2.57
N ALA A 228 1.95 6.29 2.64
CA ALA A 228 1.18 5.26 1.98
C ALA A 228 1.05 5.51 0.48
N LEU A 229 1.18 4.45 -0.33
CA LEU A 229 0.80 4.42 -1.74
C LEU A 229 -0.23 3.32 -1.96
N SER A 230 -1.34 3.63 -2.62
CA SER A 230 -2.35 2.63 -2.94
C SER A 230 -2.92 2.84 -4.33
N THR A 231 -3.64 1.83 -4.80
CA THR A 231 -4.57 1.99 -5.90
C THR A 231 -5.84 2.69 -5.40
N LEU A 232 -7.01 2.33 -5.89
CA LEU A 232 -8.27 2.84 -5.36
C LEU A 232 -8.95 1.75 -4.53
N GLN A 233 -9.60 2.11 -3.43
CA GLN A 233 -10.14 1.13 -2.50
C GLN A 233 -11.58 0.74 -2.88
N TYR A 234 -11.88 -0.56 -2.83
CA TYR A 234 -13.24 -1.08 -2.91
C TYR A 234 -13.42 -2.22 -1.90
N LYS A 235 -14.26 -1.99 -0.90
CA LYS A 235 -14.55 -2.99 0.14
C LYS A 235 -15.89 -3.65 -0.13
N ASP A 236 -15.89 -4.98 -0.18
CA ASP A 236 -17.10 -5.82 -0.21
C ASP A 236 -16.94 -6.96 0.79
N ALA A 237 -16.66 -6.59 2.05
CA ALA A 237 -16.42 -7.55 3.11
C ALA A 237 -17.74 -7.91 3.80
N VAL A 238 -18.00 -9.21 3.93
CA VAL A 238 -19.07 -9.77 4.77
C VAL A 238 -18.43 -10.70 5.78
N ARG A 239 -18.35 -10.28 7.05
CA ARG A 239 -17.97 -11.17 8.16
C ARG A 239 -19.21 -11.85 8.73
N HIS A 240 -19.19 -13.17 8.72
CA HIS A 240 -20.17 -14.00 9.42
C HIS A 240 -19.85 -14.00 10.91
N ALA A 241 -20.85 -13.73 11.76
CA ALA A 241 -20.69 -13.89 13.20
C ALA A 241 -20.34 -15.35 13.54
N ARG A 242 -19.48 -15.56 14.54
CA ARG A 242 -19.25 -16.88 15.15
C ARG A 242 -19.81 -16.87 16.57
N ASN A 243 -20.34 -17.99 17.05
CA ASN A 243 -20.73 -18.11 18.45
C ASN A 243 -19.49 -18.25 19.36
N ARG A 244 -19.71 -18.28 20.68
CA ARG A 244 -18.63 -18.47 21.68
C ARG A 244 -17.87 -19.79 21.53
N ASP A 245 -18.40 -20.72 20.74
CA ASP A 245 -17.84 -22.05 20.47
C ASP A 245 -17.20 -22.12 19.07
N CYS A 246 -16.94 -20.98 18.43
CA CYS A 246 -16.36 -20.85 17.08
C CYS A 246 -17.20 -21.46 15.93
N GLU A 247 -18.46 -21.81 16.18
CA GLU A 247 -19.39 -22.28 15.16
C GLU A 247 -19.91 -21.10 14.32
N LEU A 248 -19.99 -21.32 13.00
CA LEU A 248 -20.56 -20.34 12.05
C LEU A 248 -22.03 -20.08 12.40
N LEU A 249 -22.35 -18.84 12.78
CA LEU A 249 -23.75 -18.41 12.90
C LEU A 249 -24.27 -18.12 11.48
N LEU A 250 -24.93 -19.11 10.89
CA LEU A 250 -25.56 -19.01 9.56
C LEU A 250 -26.71 -18.00 9.51
N THR A 251 -27.11 -17.43 10.64
CA THR A 251 -28.16 -16.42 10.76
C THR A 251 -27.54 -15.03 10.98
N ASP A 252 -27.24 -14.38 9.87
CA ASP A 252 -27.16 -12.92 9.66
C ASP A 252 -26.84 -12.06 10.89
N THR A 253 -25.55 -11.76 11.10
CA THR A 253 -25.11 -10.47 11.64
C THR A 253 -23.73 -10.15 11.05
N LYS A 254 -23.70 -9.19 10.12
CA LYS A 254 -22.48 -8.56 9.57
C LYS A 254 -21.63 -7.99 10.70
N GLN A 255 -20.55 -8.65 11.09
CA GLN A 255 -19.67 -8.12 12.14
C GLN A 255 -18.50 -7.28 11.58
N TYR A 256 -18.31 -7.28 10.26
CA TYR A 256 -17.50 -6.34 9.45
C TYR A 256 -18.34 -6.06 8.20
N GLY A 257 -19.21 -5.05 8.27
CA GLY A 257 -20.20 -4.75 7.24
C GLY A 257 -19.79 -3.61 6.33
N THR A 258 -18.52 -3.57 5.88
CA THR A 258 -18.03 -2.46 5.07
C THR A 258 -18.21 -2.76 3.59
N ASN A 259 -19.24 -2.15 3.00
CA ASN A 259 -19.48 -2.11 1.56
C ASN A 259 -19.20 -0.67 1.09
N LEU A 260 -18.02 -0.42 0.54
CA LEU A 260 -17.49 0.92 0.28
C LEU A 260 -16.84 0.99 -1.10
N TYR A 261 -17.09 2.08 -1.83
CA TYR A 261 -16.41 2.45 -3.05
C TYR A 261 -15.77 3.83 -2.88
N ARG A 262 -14.44 3.93 -2.99
CA ARG A 262 -13.75 5.23 -3.05
C ARG A 262 -13.53 5.60 -4.52
N PRO A 263 -14.06 6.75 -5.00
CA PRO A 263 -13.72 7.23 -6.34
C PRO A 263 -12.23 7.55 -6.40
N GLY A 264 -11.60 7.36 -7.56
CA GLY A 264 -10.17 7.63 -7.70
C GLY A 264 -9.46 6.75 -8.70
N GLY A 265 -10.02 6.59 -9.91
CA GLY A 265 -9.36 5.83 -10.98
C GLY A 265 -7.89 6.23 -11.15
N LEU A 266 -7.62 7.54 -11.10
CA LEU A 266 -6.29 8.13 -11.25
C LEU A 266 -5.47 8.23 -9.95
N ASN A 267 -5.95 7.68 -8.83
CA ASN A 267 -5.28 7.80 -7.52
C ASN A 267 -3.82 7.32 -7.59
N LEU A 268 -3.61 6.11 -8.11
CA LEU A 268 -2.29 5.49 -8.23
C LEU A 268 -1.30 6.37 -9.02
N PRO A 269 -1.53 6.70 -10.32
CA PRO A 269 -0.55 7.45 -11.09
C PRO A 269 -0.36 8.90 -10.61
N ILE A 270 -1.41 9.57 -10.13
CA ILE A 270 -1.28 10.94 -9.61
C ILE A 270 -0.47 10.93 -8.31
N ARG A 271 -0.77 10.03 -7.37
CA ARG A 271 -0.05 9.94 -6.09
C ARG A 271 1.40 9.52 -6.30
N MET A 272 1.68 8.57 -7.21
CA MET A 272 3.06 8.24 -7.62
C MET A 272 3.84 9.49 -8.06
N ASN A 273 3.26 10.28 -8.98
CA ASN A 273 3.89 11.50 -9.46
C ASN A 273 4.14 12.53 -8.33
N ASN A 274 3.15 12.71 -7.45
CA ASN A 274 3.27 13.64 -6.35
C ASN A 274 4.31 13.20 -5.31
N ILE A 275 4.36 11.91 -4.97
CA ILE A 275 5.37 11.34 -4.06
C ILE A 275 6.76 11.54 -4.64
N LEU A 276 6.97 11.28 -5.93
CA LEU A 276 8.26 11.53 -6.59
C LEU A 276 8.68 13.00 -6.51
N GLY A 277 7.73 13.93 -6.58
CA GLY A 277 7.96 15.37 -6.44
C GLY A 277 8.48 15.80 -5.06
N ILE A 278 8.25 15.01 -4.02
CA ILE A 278 8.74 15.27 -2.66
C ILE A 278 9.66 14.16 -2.12
N ALA A 279 10.15 13.27 -2.99
CA ALA A 279 10.83 12.05 -2.58
C ALA A 279 12.10 12.27 -1.75
N SER A 280 12.70 13.46 -1.78
CA SER A 280 13.85 13.82 -0.94
C SER A 280 13.48 14.12 0.51
N GLN A 281 12.19 14.29 0.81
CA GLN A 281 11.65 14.52 2.16
C GLN A 281 11.13 13.24 2.82
N LEU A 282 11.18 12.13 2.09
CA LEU A 282 10.57 10.86 2.46
C LEU A 282 11.62 9.79 2.67
N ASP A 283 11.36 8.96 3.68
CA ASP A 283 12.26 7.90 4.10
C ASP A 283 11.74 6.56 3.62
N PHE A 284 10.44 6.36 3.81
CA PHE A 284 9.77 5.10 3.55
C PHE A 284 8.51 5.33 2.73
N VAL A 285 8.24 4.39 1.83
CA VAL A 285 6.93 4.23 1.19
C VAL A 285 6.39 2.87 1.62
N GLU A 286 5.13 2.81 2.03
CA GLU A 286 4.43 1.54 2.18
C GLU A 286 3.31 1.45 1.15
N ILE A 287 3.39 0.42 0.31
CA ILE A 287 2.36 0.09 -0.65
C ILE A 287 1.26 -0.69 0.08
N ILE A 288 0.06 -0.12 0.11
CA ILE A 288 -1.09 -0.74 0.72
C ILE A 288 -1.98 -1.27 -0.42
N THR A 289 -1.95 -2.58 -0.74
CA THR A 289 -1.29 -3.70 -0.02
C THR A 289 -0.71 -4.75 -0.97
N TRP A 290 -0.03 -5.76 -0.43
CA TRP A 290 0.38 -6.97 -1.16
C TRP A 290 -0.80 -7.92 -1.39
N ASN A 291 -1.58 -8.26 -0.36
CA ASN A 291 -2.57 -9.36 -0.42
C ASN A 291 -3.90 -9.07 0.31
N ASP A 292 -4.29 -7.80 0.52
CA ASP A 292 -5.61 -7.47 1.04
C ASP A 292 -6.70 -7.60 -0.05
N GLY A 293 -7.11 -8.84 -0.28
CA GLY A 293 -8.17 -9.20 -1.21
C GLY A 293 -9.51 -8.49 -0.92
N PRO A 294 -10.05 -8.54 0.32
CA PRO A 294 -11.38 -8.03 0.68
C PRO A 294 -11.58 -6.54 0.40
N GLU A 295 -10.50 -5.76 0.42
CA GLU A 295 -10.51 -4.33 0.12
C GLU A 295 -10.11 -3.99 -1.32
N SER A 296 -9.74 -5.00 -2.12
CA SER A 296 -9.54 -4.94 -3.57
C SER A 296 -8.51 -3.90 -4.05
N HIS A 297 -7.50 -3.59 -3.22
CA HIS A 297 -6.41 -2.67 -3.57
C HIS A 297 -5.02 -3.33 -3.48
N TYR A 298 -4.99 -4.65 -3.36
CA TYR A 298 -3.77 -5.45 -3.36
C TYR A 298 -3.07 -5.44 -4.73
N ILE A 299 -1.74 -5.65 -4.77
CA ILE A 299 -0.95 -5.77 -6.01
C ILE A 299 -0.24 -7.13 -6.18
N GLY A 300 -0.27 -7.98 -5.16
CA GLY A 300 0.40 -9.29 -5.08
C GLY A 300 -0.55 -10.47 -5.23
N ASN A 301 -0.19 -11.59 -4.62
CA ASN A 301 -1.00 -12.81 -4.68
C ASN A 301 -2.07 -12.84 -3.58
N VAL A 302 -3.18 -13.52 -3.89
CA VAL A 302 -4.22 -13.85 -2.90
C VAL A 302 -4.49 -15.33 -3.03
N TRP A 303 -4.07 -16.08 -2.02
CA TRP A 303 -4.08 -17.54 -2.04
C TRP A 303 -5.40 -18.11 -1.53
N SER A 304 -5.82 -19.25 -2.07
CA SER A 304 -7.10 -19.88 -1.70
C SER A 304 -7.12 -20.32 -0.24
N GLU A 305 -6.00 -20.80 0.30
CA GLU A 305 -5.89 -21.31 1.66
C GLU A 305 -5.96 -20.22 2.74
N SER A 306 -5.78 -18.95 2.38
CA SER A 306 -6.02 -17.82 3.28
C SER A 306 -7.51 -17.65 3.65
N SER A 307 -8.40 -18.44 3.04
CA SER A 307 -9.86 -18.34 3.18
C SER A 307 -10.44 -18.82 4.51
N ASP A 308 -9.65 -19.44 5.40
CA ASP A 308 -10.15 -19.98 6.68
C ASP A 308 -10.28 -18.91 7.79
N SER A 309 -9.67 -17.74 7.59
CA SER A 309 -9.97 -16.55 8.38
C SER A 309 -11.22 -15.86 7.82
N SER A 310 -12.08 -15.37 8.70
CA SER A 310 -13.44 -14.85 8.46
C SER A 310 -13.54 -13.58 7.59
N VAL A 311 -12.59 -13.33 6.71
CA VAL A 311 -12.39 -12.04 6.02
C VAL A 311 -12.29 -12.19 4.50
N MET A 312 -11.99 -13.37 3.94
CA MET A 312 -11.71 -13.50 2.50
C MET A 312 -12.95 -13.86 1.65
N TYR A 313 -13.78 -12.86 1.31
CA TYR A 313 -14.71 -12.96 0.19
C TYR A 313 -14.56 -11.80 -0.78
N SER A 314 -13.68 -11.92 -1.76
CA SER A 314 -13.69 -11.03 -2.93
C SER A 314 -12.98 -11.66 -4.14
N SER A 315 -13.61 -12.70 -4.69
CA SER A 315 -13.32 -13.28 -6.01
C SER A 315 -11.98 -14.03 -6.15
N PRO A 316 -11.93 -15.16 -6.86
CA PRO A 316 -10.66 -15.83 -7.15
C PRO A 316 -9.73 -14.88 -7.90
N GLN A 317 -8.45 -14.84 -7.52
CA GLN A 317 -7.37 -14.11 -8.20
C GLN A 317 -7.40 -14.29 -9.73
N ALA A 318 -7.84 -15.47 -10.19
CA ALA A 318 -8.01 -15.81 -11.60
C ALA A 318 -9.01 -14.92 -12.36
N ALA A 319 -10.04 -14.37 -11.69
CA ALA A 319 -11.05 -13.52 -12.30
C ALA A 319 -10.67 -12.02 -12.31
N PHE A 320 -9.90 -11.57 -11.31
CA PHE A 320 -9.46 -10.18 -11.17
C PHE A 320 -7.99 -10.08 -10.73
N PRO A 321 -7.03 -10.48 -11.58
CA PRO A 321 -5.62 -10.38 -11.23
C PRO A 321 -5.21 -8.91 -11.09
N HIS A 322 -4.74 -8.51 -9.92
CA HIS A 322 -4.25 -7.14 -9.68
C HIS A 322 -2.77 -6.94 -10.01
N ALA A 323 -2.07 -8.01 -10.42
CA ALA A 323 -0.65 -7.97 -10.76
C ALA A 323 -0.32 -7.03 -11.93
N ALA A 324 -1.28 -6.63 -12.77
CA ALA A 324 -0.99 -5.73 -13.89
C ALA A 324 -0.55 -4.32 -13.45
N TRP A 325 -0.74 -3.92 -12.18
CA TRP A 325 -0.17 -2.68 -11.66
C TRP A 325 1.32 -2.81 -11.30
N GLN A 326 1.84 -4.03 -11.12
CA GLN A 326 3.21 -4.27 -10.69
C GLN A 326 4.27 -3.61 -11.59
N PRO A 327 4.15 -3.59 -12.94
CA PRO A 327 5.11 -2.87 -13.77
C PRO A 327 5.15 -1.37 -13.51
N LEU A 328 4.00 -0.73 -13.26
CA LEU A 328 3.92 0.69 -12.88
C LEU A 328 4.55 0.92 -11.50
N VAL A 329 4.27 0.02 -10.55
CA VAL A 329 4.85 0.05 -9.20
C VAL A 329 6.38 -0.12 -9.26
N THR A 330 6.89 -1.02 -10.09
CA THR A 330 8.33 -1.25 -10.29
C THR A 330 9.00 0.02 -10.81
N SER A 331 8.44 0.65 -11.87
CA SER A 331 8.92 1.94 -12.38
C SER A 331 8.93 3.04 -11.31
N PHE A 332 7.92 3.06 -10.43
CA PHE A 332 7.84 4.02 -9.34
C PHE A 332 8.92 3.77 -8.29
N ILE A 333 9.12 2.52 -7.86
CA ILE A 333 10.13 2.15 -6.86
C ILE A 333 11.53 2.49 -7.36
N GLU A 334 11.86 2.13 -8.60
CA GLU A 334 13.14 2.46 -9.22
C GLU A 334 13.38 3.98 -9.23
N ALA A 335 12.37 4.76 -9.65
CA ALA A 335 12.46 6.22 -9.68
C ALA A 335 12.57 6.83 -8.27
N TYR A 336 11.81 6.32 -7.30
CA TYR A 336 11.82 6.79 -5.92
C TYR A 336 13.19 6.60 -5.27
N LYS A 337 13.76 5.39 -5.41
CA LYS A 337 15.09 5.03 -4.90
C LYS A 337 16.21 5.80 -5.62
N ALA A 338 16.10 5.99 -6.93
CA ALA A 338 17.11 6.71 -7.72
C ALA A 338 17.00 8.24 -7.61
N GLY A 339 15.88 8.78 -7.12
CA GLY A 339 15.62 10.22 -7.11
C GLY A 339 15.38 10.80 -8.51
N GLY A 340 14.64 10.07 -9.36
CA GLY A 340 14.43 10.40 -10.76
C GLY A 340 12.98 10.30 -11.23
N THR A 341 12.81 10.18 -12.54
CA THR A 341 11.51 9.98 -13.19
C THR A 341 11.28 8.51 -13.51
N MET A 342 10.03 8.07 -13.51
CA MET A 342 9.66 6.71 -13.91
C MET A 342 10.13 6.39 -15.32
N ALA A 343 10.72 5.21 -15.49
CA ALA A 343 11.07 4.60 -16.77
C ALA A 343 10.62 3.12 -16.77
N PRO A 344 10.41 2.49 -17.94
CA PRO A 344 10.06 1.08 -17.97
C PRO A 344 11.18 0.23 -17.35
N PRO A 345 10.86 -0.73 -16.46
CA PRO A 345 11.85 -1.59 -15.84
C PRO A 345 12.55 -2.44 -16.88
N SER A 346 13.80 -2.82 -16.59
CA SER A 346 14.60 -3.76 -17.40
C SER A 346 14.72 -3.41 -18.89
N GLY A 347 14.60 -2.13 -19.27
CA GLY A 347 14.74 -1.68 -20.66
C GLY A 347 13.57 -2.05 -21.57
N ALA A 348 12.39 -2.37 -21.01
CA ALA A 348 11.18 -2.62 -21.79
C ALA A 348 10.81 -1.41 -22.70
N THR A 349 10.15 -1.69 -23.83
CA THR A 349 9.72 -0.64 -24.78
C THR A 349 8.74 0.33 -24.15
N ALA A 350 7.84 -0.19 -23.33
CA ALA A 350 6.94 0.55 -22.45
C ALA A 350 6.42 -0.43 -21.38
N VAL A 351 5.82 0.11 -20.33
CA VAL A 351 4.94 -0.65 -19.43
C VAL A 351 3.67 0.13 -19.21
N GLY A 352 2.57 -0.56 -18.91
CA GLY A 352 1.32 0.11 -18.63
C GLY A 352 0.21 -0.83 -18.22
N SER A 353 -0.89 -0.23 -17.79
CA SER A 353 -2.10 -0.96 -17.39
C SER A 353 -3.34 -0.16 -17.71
N MET A 354 -4.44 -0.87 -17.89
CA MET A 354 -5.77 -0.33 -18.10
C MET A 354 -6.72 -0.94 -17.06
N TRP A 355 -7.53 -0.12 -16.40
CA TRP A 355 -8.53 -0.57 -15.44
C TRP A 355 -9.82 0.21 -15.52
N TYR A 356 -10.90 -0.47 -15.15
CA TYR A 356 -12.25 0.06 -15.19
C TYR A 356 -13.15 -0.72 -14.22
N LYS A 357 -14.25 -0.09 -13.78
CA LYS A 357 -15.33 -0.76 -13.05
C LYS A 357 -15.91 -1.89 -13.90
N THR A 358 -16.46 -2.95 -13.32
CA THR A 358 -17.14 -4.01 -14.11
C THR A 358 -18.63 -3.76 -14.34
N ILE A 359 -19.19 -2.76 -13.65
CA ILE A 359 -20.62 -2.42 -13.65
C ILE A 359 -20.77 -0.92 -13.99
N LEU A 360 -21.57 -0.62 -15.03
CA LEU A 360 -21.88 0.76 -15.41
C LEU A 360 -22.69 1.45 -14.32
N GLN A 361 -22.57 2.76 -14.21
CA GLN A 361 -23.18 3.56 -13.15
C GLN A 361 -24.71 3.45 -13.13
N ASP A 362 -25.34 3.25 -14.30
CA ASP A 362 -26.78 3.12 -14.49
C ASP A 362 -27.27 1.66 -14.58
N ALA A 363 -26.37 0.69 -14.39
CA ALA A 363 -26.73 -0.73 -14.46
C ALA A 363 -27.64 -1.13 -13.29
N SER A 364 -28.77 -1.77 -13.62
CA SER A 364 -29.67 -2.36 -12.63
C SER A 364 -29.31 -3.82 -12.38
N CYS A 365 -28.86 -4.12 -11.16
CA CYS A 365 -28.49 -5.48 -10.74
C CYS A 365 -29.51 -6.00 -9.72
N SER A 366 -30.20 -7.10 -10.01
CA SER A 366 -31.08 -7.75 -9.03
C SER A 366 -30.28 -8.38 -7.89
N GLY A 367 -30.56 -8.02 -6.64
CA GLY A 367 -30.01 -8.70 -5.45
C GLY A 367 -28.69 -8.14 -4.91
N ALA A 368 -28.15 -7.03 -5.44
CA ALA A 368 -26.96 -6.37 -4.91
C ALA A 368 -27.32 -5.01 -4.30
N THR A 369 -26.84 -4.74 -3.08
CA THR A 369 -26.90 -3.39 -2.48
C THR A 369 -25.68 -2.60 -2.95
N PRO A 370 -25.85 -1.41 -3.56
CA PRO A 370 -24.72 -0.58 -3.95
C PRO A 370 -23.84 -0.22 -2.73
N PRO A 371 -22.51 -0.16 -2.88
CA PRO A 371 -21.60 0.28 -1.82
C PRO A 371 -21.86 1.72 -1.40
N SER A 372 -21.51 2.09 -0.17
CA SER A 372 -21.36 3.51 0.18
C SER A 372 -20.40 4.18 -0.81
N GLY A 373 -20.72 5.41 -1.24
CA GLY A 373 -19.96 6.11 -2.27
C GLY A 373 -20.24 5.68 -3.72
N TRP A 374 -21.10 4.69 -3.98
CA TRP A 374 -21.39 4.23 -5.35
C TRP A 374 -21.85 5.34 -6.30
N SER A 375 -22.65 6.29 -5.80
CA SER A 375 -23.28 7.38 -6.59
C SER A 375 -22.26 8.33 -7.23
N THR A 376 -21.01 8.22 -6.82
CA THR A 376 -19.87 9.07 -7.18
C THR A 376 -19.01 8.42 -8.26
N GLY A 377 -19.31 7.16 -8.61
CA GLY A 377 -18.64 6.42 -9.65
C GLY A 377 -18.77 7.11 -11.00
N THR A 378 -17.68 7.10 -11.76
CA THR A 378 -17.64 7.57 -13.15
C THR A 378 -17.31 6.41 -14.06
N ASP A 379 -18.11 6.21 -15.10
CA ASP A 379 -17.83 5.22 -16.13
C ASP A 379 -16.74 5.75 -17.06
N SER A 380 -15.53 5.29 -16.78
CA SER A 380 -14.31 5.72 -17.46
C SER A 380 -13.35 4.55 -17.62
N LEU A 381 -12.50 4.67 -18.64
CA LEU A 381 -11.47 3.68 -18.93
C LEU A 381 -10.13 4.27 -18.50
N THR A 382 -9.73 3.95 -17.26
CA THR A 382 -8.51 4.50 -16.68
C THR A 382 -7.28 3.74 -17.19
N TRP A 383 -6.19 4.45 -17.41
CA TRP A 383 -4.93 3.87 -17.86
C TRP A 383 -3.72 4.64 -17.35
N ALA A 384 -2.59 3.96 -17.32
CA ALA A 384 -1.27 4.59 -17.18
C ALA A 384 -0.23 3.85 -18.04
N ILE A 385 0.70 4.59 -18.64
CA ILE A 385 1.82 4.08 -19.45
C ILE A 385 3.09 4.82 -19.04
N VAL A 386 4.17 4.07 -18.87
CA VAL A 386 5.52 4.62 -18.71
C VAL A 386 6.30 4.39 -19.99
N LEU A 387 6.94 5.45 -20.50
CA LEU A 387 7.77 5.41 -21.71
C LEU A 387 9.23 5.75 -21.40
N PRO A 388 10.21 5.20 -22.15
CA PRO A 388 11.62 5.55 -21.99
C PRO A 388 11.91 7.00 -22.43
N SER A 389 13.01 7.56 -21.94
CA SER A 389 13.44 8.96 -22.18
C SER A 389 13.53 9.37 -23.66
N GLY A 390 13.77 8.42 -24.57
CA GLY A 390 13.91 8.65 -26.00
C GLY A 390 12.61 8.54 -26.82
N SER A 391 11.48 8.22 -26.20
CA SER A 391 10.21 8.05 -26.93
C SER A 391 9.72 9.37 -27.54
N SER A 392 9.19 9.30 -28.77
CA SER A 392 8.64 10.47 -29.46
C SER A 392 7.50 10.08 -30.40
N GLY A 393 6.49 10.94 -30.49
CA GLY A 393 5.38 10.80 -31.43
C GLY A 393 4.40 9.66 -31.14
N MET A 394 4.52 9.01 -29.98
CA MET A 394 3.66 7.89 -29.59
C MET A 394 2.28 8.37 -29.11
N LYS A 395 1.27 7.50 -29.22
CA LYS A 395 -0.11 7.80 -28.79
C LYS A 395 -0.73 6.66 -28.00
N ALA A 396 -1.54 6.98 -27.00
CA ALA A 396 -2.45 6.03 -26.37
C ALA A 396 -3.84 6.15 -27.00
N CYS A 397 -4.36 5.06 -27.57
CA CYS A 397 -5.68 4.98 -28.18
C CYS A 397 -6.59 4.08 -27.31
N LEU A 398 -7.72 4.62 -26.88
CA LEU A 398 -8.69 3.92 -26.05
C LEU A 398 -9.97 3.64 -26.84
N THR A 399 -10.39 2.39 -26.81
CA THR A 399 -11.58 1.89 -27.50
C THR A 399 -12.50 1.22 -26.50
N SER A 400 -13.78 1.59 -26.53
CA SER A 400 -14.85 0.95 -25.78
C SER A 400 -15.89 0.40 -26.75
N ASN A 401 -16.14 -0.90 -26.69
CA ASN A 401 -17.11 -1.63 -27.49
C ASN A 401 -17.03 -1.30 -29.00
N GLY A 402 -15.82 -1.27 -29.54
CA GLY A 402 -15.54 -0.97 -30.95
C GLY A 402 -15.54 0.51 -31.32
N SER A 403 -15.86 1.42 -30.39
CA SER A 403 -15.80 2.87 -30.61
C SER A 403 -14.55 3.47 -29.96
N VAL A 404 -13.77 4.25 -30.71
CA VAL A 404 -12.65 5.03 -30.15
C VAL A 404 -13.22 6.15 -29.29
N ILE A 405 -12.90 6.12 -27.99
CA ILE A 405 -13.36 7.10 -27.00
C ILE A 405 -12.28 8.15 -26.69
N SER A 406 -11.01 7.83 -26.97
CA SER A 406 -9.90 8.78 -26.77
C SER A 406 -8.69 8.40 -27.60
N THR A 407 -7.93 9.40 -28.04
CA THR A 407 -6.57 9.23 -28.55
C THR A 407 -5.75 10.41 -28.09
N VAL A 408 -4.68 10.15 -27.34
CA VAL A 408 -3.84 11.19 -26.72
C VAL A 408 -2.38 10.94 -27.03
N SER A 409 -1.62 12.02 -27.24
CA SER A 409 -0.16 11.94 -27.32
C SER A 409 0.42 11.56 -25.96
N VAL A 410 1.41 10.69 -25.96
CA VAL A 410 2.16 10.29 -24.77
C VAL A 410 3.65 10.61 -24.93
N ASN A 411 4.28 10.99 -23.83
CA ASN A 411 5.66 11.48 -23.78
C ASN A 411 6.54 10.54 -22.94
N PRO A 412 7.87 10.68 -22.96
CA PRO A 412 8.72 9.98 -22.01
C PRO A 412 8.28 10.16 -20.55
N GLY A 413 8.46 9.12 -19.73
CA GLY A 413 8.01 9.09 -18.35
C GLY A 413 6.59 8.57 -18.17
N LEU A 414 5.99 8.86 -17.01
CA LEU A 414 4.62 8.44 -16.67
C LEU A 414 3.58 9.29 -17.42
N ASN A 415 2.63 8.62 -18.06
CA ASN A 415 1.45 9.19 -18.69
C ASN A 415 0.22 8.47 -18.15
N PHE A 416 -0.90 9.16 -18.03
CA PHE A 416 -2.15 8.56 -17.55
C PHE A 416 -3.36 9.35 -18.04
N GLY A 417 -4.52 8.72 -17.98
CA GLY A 417 -5.79 9.35 -18.32
C GLY A 417 -6.98 8.48 -17.94
N SER A 418 -8.18 9.06 -18.00
CA SER A 418 -9.42 8.36 -17.66
C SER A 418 -10.59 8.88 -18.50
N PRO A 419 -10.57 8.72 -19.84
CA PRO A 419 -11.66 9.16 -20.70
C PRO A 419 -13.00 8.51 -20.31
N THR A 420 -14.05 9.30 -20.40
CA THR A 420 -15.45 8.86 -20.28
C THR A 420 -15.98 8.37 -21.64
N GLY A 421 -17.27 8.04 -21.70
CA GLY A 421 -17.90 7.51 -22.93
C GLY A 421 -17.79 5.99 -23.05
N VAL A 422 -17.49 5.31 -21.95
CA VAL A 422 -17.41 3.85 -21.87
C VAL A 422 -18.80 3.24 -22.04
N GLN A 423 -18.84 2.10 -22.70
CA GLN A 423 -20.03 1.31 -23.01
C GLN A 423 -19.82 -0.13 -22.55
N ALA A 424 -20.92 -0.81 -22.25
CA ALA A 424 -20.90 -2.25 -22.02
C ALA A 424 -20.32 -2.98 -23.25
N GLY A 425 -19.35 -3.86 -23.02
CA GLY A 425 -18.62 -4.59 -24.05
C GLY A 425 -17.11 -4.60 -23.83
N ALA A 426 -16.37 -4.99 -24.88
CA ALA A 426 -14.91 -5.10 -24.84
C ALA A 426 -14.23 -3.73 -24.64
N GLN A 427 -13.22 -3.69 -23.80
CA GLN A 427 -12.40 -2.49 -23.55
C GLN A 427 -10.99 -2.71 -24.07
N MET A 428 -10.37 -1.67 -24.61
CA MET A 428 -9.03 -1.78 -25.17
C MET A 428 -8.23 -0.49 -25.01
N LEU A 429 -6.96 -0.65 -24.65
CA LEU A 429 -5.91 0.35 -24.71
C LEU A 429 -4.86 -0.13 -25.72
N GLN A 430 -4.49 0.72 -26.67
CA GLN A 430 -3.39 0.48 -27.60
C GLN A 430 -2.35 1.60 -27.48
N LEU A 431 -1.08 1.21 -27.35
CA LEU A 431 0.04 2.12 -27.55
C LEU A 431 0.42 2.09 -29.04
N LEU A 432 0.41 3.25 -29.68
CA LEU A 432 0.73 3.42 -31.09
C LEU A 432 2.08 4.14 -31.25
N ASP A 433 2.87 3.72 -32.24
CA ASP A 433 4.10 4.42 -32.64
C ASP A 433 3.78 5.69 -33.48
N SER A 434 4.83 6.39 -33.90
CA SER A 434 4.70 7.62 -34.70
C SER A 434 4.14 7.39 -36.12
N ALA A 435 4.17 6.15 -36.62
CA ALA A 435 3.57 5.76 -37.89
C ALA A 435 2.12 5.26 -37.72
N GLY A 436 1.63 5.13 -36.49
CA GLY A 436 0.30 4.63 -36.17
C GLY A 436 0.22 3.10 -36.05
N ASN A 437 1.34 2.38 -36.03
CA ASN A 437 1.34 0.95 -35.79
C ASN A 437 1.14 0.66 -34.30
N VAL A 438 0.45 -0.44 -34.01
CA VAL A 438 0.25 -0.91 -32.63
C VAL A 438 1.58 -1.49 -32.12
N VAL A 439 2.06 -0.94 -31.00
CA VAL A 439 3.26 -1.39 -30.29
C VAL A 439 2.88 -2.38 -29.18
N MET A 440 1.85 -2.04 -28.40
CA MET A 440 1.36 -2.87 -27.30
C MET A 440 -0.14 -2.73 -27.15
N THR A 441 -0.81 -3.74 -26.58
CA THR A 441 -2.26 -3.74 -26.36
C THR A 441 -2.62 -4.30 -24.98
N ALA A 442 -3.62 -3.69 -24.33
CA ALA A 442 -4.34 -4.26 -23.19
C ALA A 442 -5.81 -4.42 -23.60
N THR A 443 -6.38 -5.62 -23.41
CA THR A 443 -7.79 -5.91 -23.74
C THR A 443 -8.53 -6.45 -22.53
N GLY A 444 -9.71 -5.91 -22.24
CA GLY A 444 -10.60 -6.38 -21.18
C GLY A 444 -11.96 -6.85 -21.70
N GLY A 445 -12.49 -7.92 -21.10
CA GLY A 445 -13.80 -8.50 -21.46
C GLY A 445 -15.02 -7.73 -20.93
N SER A 446 -16.22 -8.17 -21.33
CA SER A 446 -17.48 -7.46 -21.16
C SER A 446 -17.93 -7.21 -19.71
N TRP A 447 -18.73 -6.15 -19.58
CA TRP A 447 -19.52 -5.70 -18.44
C TRP A 447 -20.80 -6.56 -18.35
N SER A 448 -20.73 -7.78 -17.81
CA SER A 448 -21.93 -8.64 -17.78
C SER A 448 -22.07 -9.50 -16.54
N GLU A 449 -21.26 -9.28 -15.51
CA GLU A 449 -21.42 -9.97 -14.24
C GLU A 449 -22.14 -9.05 -13.26
N CYS A 450 -23.47 -9.02 -13.36
CA CYS A 450 -24.30 -8.59 -12.24
C CYS A 450 -23.96 -9.51 -11.07
N GLY A 451 -23.11 -9.03 -10.16
CA GLY A 451 -22.57 -9.82 -9.07
C GLY A 451 -21.93 -8.96 -7.99
N ARG A 452 -20.96 -8.10 -8.35
CA ARG A 452 -20.20 -7.26 -7.39
C ARG A 452 -19.60 -6.02 -8.07
N TRP A 453 -19.45 -4.90 -7.34
CA TRP A 453 -18.81 -3.67 -7.83
C TRP A 453 -17.28 -3.81 -7.85
N GLN A 454 -16.76 -4.75 -8.64
CA GLN A 454 -15.33 -5.05 -8.76
C GLN A 454 -14.68 -4.30 -9.94
N ARG A 455 -13.35 -4.44 -10.10
CA ARG A 455 -12.60 -3.86 -11.23
C ARG A 455 -11.95 -4.93 -12.08
N LYS A 456 -11.99 -4.72 -13.40
CA LYS A 456 -11.11 -5.44 -14.31
C LYS A 456 -9.86 -4.62 -14.53
N LEU A 457 -8.73 -5.30 -14.43
CA LEU A 457 -7.41 -4.74 -14.65
C LEU A 457 -6.72 -5.59 -15.72
N GLN A 458 -6.04 -4.92 -16.67
CA GLN A 458 -5.36 -5.56 -17.79
C GLN A 458 -3.99 -4.92 -18.00
N GLN A 459 -2.97 -5.77 -18.15
CA GLN A 459 -1.61 -5.34 -18.43
C GLN A 459 -1.47 -4.98 -19.91
N LEU A 460 -0.70 -3.92 -20.19
CA LEU A 460 -0.25 -3.59 -21.53
C LEU A 460 0.90 -4.55 -21.89
N ASN A 461 0.70 -5.37 -22.92
CA ASN A 461 1.66 -6.36 -23.39
C ASN A 461 2.07 -6.13 -24.85
#